data_AF-A0A434CJG3-F1
#
_entry.id   AF-A0A434CJG3-F1
#
_cell.length_a   1.000
_cell.length_b   1.000
_cell.length_c   1.000
_cell.angle_alpha   90.00
_cell.angle_beta   90.00
_cell.angle_gamma   90.00
#
_symmetry.space_group_name_H-M   'P 1'
#
loop_
_entity.id
_entity.type
_entity.pdbx_description
1 polymer ?
#
loop_
_entity_poly.entity_id
_entity_poly.type
_entity_poly.pdbx_seq_one_letter_code
_entity_poly.pdbx_strand_id
1 'polypeptide(L)'
;GRLRWAVFLIAAAATGLTGALIFLQTARISPGAAFAVTDWTANVIFIVVIGGIGTIEGPILGVLVFFALRSALADYGSWYLMTLGLIAVVVMLFAPKGLWGLIASRKGLHLFPVRRRLTGPKIEGGI
;
A
#
# COMPACT_ATOMS: atom_id res chain seq x y z
N GLY A 1 -10.54 -25.65 -0.94
CA GLY A 1 -10.05 -25.52 0.44
C GLY A 1 -8.53 -25.33 0.52
N ARG A 2 -7.76 -26.32 0.06
CA ARG A 2 -6.30 -26.41 0.26
C ARG A 2 -5.48 -25.20 -0.23
N LEU A 3 -5.77 -24.68 -1.43
CA LEU A 3 -5.04 -23.52 -1.98
C LEU A 3 -5.22 -22.24 -1.14
N ARG A 4 -6.45 -21.95 -0.69
CA ARG A 4 -6.72 -20.78 0.14
C ARG A 4 -5.97 -20.87 1.47
N TRP A 5 -6.00 -22.05 2.09
CA TRP A 5 -5.23 -22.32 3.31
C TRP A 5 -3.72 -22.13 3.12
N ALA A 6 -3.15 -22.66 2.03
CA ALA A 6 -1.74 -22.48 1.73
C ALA A 6 -1.36 -21.00 1.55
N VAL A 7 -2.17 -20.22 0.83
CA VAL A 7 -1.95 -18.77 0.65
C VAL A 7 -1.99 -18.04 2.00
N PHE A 8 -2.96 -18.36 2.86
CA PHE A 8 -3.05 -17.76 4.20
C PHE A 8 -1.84 -18.10 5.07
N LEU A 9 -1.40 -19.36 5.07
CA LEU A 9 -0.23 -19.80 5.83
C LEU A 9 1.05 -19.08 5.38
N ILE A 10 1.27 -18.98 4.06
CA ILE A 10 2.44 -18.29 3.51
C ILE A 10 2.40 -16.79 3.84
N ALA A 11 1.24 -16.14 3.67
CA ALA A 11 1.09 -14.72 3.98
C ALA A 11 1.31 -14.43 5.48
N ALA A 12 0.76 -15.27 6.37
CA ALA A 12 0.93 -15.13 7.81
C ALA A 12 2.40 -15.34 8.23
N ALA A 13 3.05 -16.37 7.70
CA ALA A 13 4.47 -16.64 7.96
C ALA A 13 5.37 -15.49 7.49
N ALA A 14 5.16 -14.99 6.27
CA ALA A 14 5.93 -13.87 5.72
C ALA A 14 5.72 -12.58 6.53
N THR A 15 4.48 -12.28 6.91
CA THR A 15 4.16 -11.10 7.73
C THR A 15 4.77 -11.21 9.12
N GLY A 16 4.67 -12.38 9.77
CA GLY A 16 5.26 -12.63 11.08
C GLY A 16 6.79 -12.51 11.07
N LEU A 17 7.45 -13.06 10.03
CA LEU A 17 8.89 -12.95 9.85
C LEU A 17 9.32 -11.49 9.66
N THR A 18 8.60 -10.74 8.82
CA THR A 18 8.88 -9.31 8.59
C THR A 18 8.77 -8.51 9.89
N GLY A 19 7.73 -8.76 10.69
CA GLY A 19 7.56 -8.14 12.00
C GLY A 19 8.71 -8.46 12.96
N ALA A 20 9.10 -9.74 13.06
CA ALA A 20 10.23 -10.17 13.89
C ALA A 20 11.55 -9.49 13.48
N LEU A 21 11.81 -9.39 12.17
CA LEU A 21 13.00 -8.71 11.64
C LEU A 21 13.01 -7.20 11.97
N ILE A 22 11.88 -6.51 11.83
CA ILE A 22 11.75 -5.09 12.18
C ILE A 22 12.07 -4.85 13.67
N PHE A 23 11.56 -5.72 14.54
CA PHE A 23 11.83 -5.66 15.98
C PHE A 23 13.32 -5.89 16.30
N LEU A 24 13.94 -6.90 15.68
CA LEU A 24 15.37 -7.17 15.84
C LEU A 24 16.22 -5.99 15.36
N GLN A 25 15.87 -5.38 14.23
CA GLN A 25 16.62 -4.26 13.66
C GLN A 25 16.57 -2.99 14.53
N THR A 26 15.47 -2.76 15.26
CA THR A 26 15.32 -1.56 16.07
C THR A 26 16.20 -1.60 17.33
N ALA A 27 16.67 -2.78 17.77
CA ALA A 27 17.64 -3.06 18.84
C ALA A 27 17.45 -2.31 20.19
N ARG A 28 16.36 -1.58 20.33
CA ARG A 28 15.87 -0.89 21.52
C ARG A 28 14.45 -1.38 21.69
N ILE A 29 14.20 -2.14 22.75
CA ILE A 29 12.85 -2.37 23.27
C ILE A 29 12.38 -1.01 23.82
N SER A 30 12.02 -0.09 22.92
CA SER A 30 11.30 1.12 23.23
C SER A 30 9.86 0.88 22.79
N PRO A 31 8.95 0.51 23.72
CA PRO A 31 7.55 0.23 23.40
C PRO A 31 6.88 1.39 22.65
N GLY A 32 7.37 2.62 22.83
CA GLY A 32 6.85 3.81 22.16
C GLY A 32 6.99 3.79 20.64
N ALA A 33 8.10 3.31 20.08
CA ALA A 33 8.31 3.29 18.63
C ALA A 33 7.72 2.03 17.96
N ALA A 34 7.71 0.92 18.69
CA ALA A 34 7.17 -0.36 18.22
C ALA A 34 5.63 -0.38 18.18
N PHE A 35 4.97 0.41 19.03
CA PHE A 35 3.50 0.55 19.10
C PHE A 35 3.02 1.97 18.75
N ALA A 36 3.85 2.79 18.11
CA ALA A 36 3.40 4.03 17.46
C ALA A 36 2.56 3.68 16.22
N VAL A 37 1.40 3.05 16.43
CA VAL A 37 0.47 2.64 15.37
C VAL A 37 0.13 3.82 14.48
N THR A 38 0.08 5.04 15.03
CA THR A 38 -0.16 6.29 14.30
C THR A 38 0.86 6.54 13.19
N ASP A 39 2.16 6.33 13.43
CA ASP A 39 3.21 6.58 12.42
C ASP A 39 3.21 5.50 11.35
N TRP A 40 3.03 4.24 11.75
CA TRP A 40 2.98 3.11 10.83
C TRP A 40 1.74 3.16 9.93
N THR A 41 0.58 3.48 10.49
CA THR A 41 -0.67 3.62 9.71
C THR A 41 -0.62 4.78 8.75
N ALA A 42 -0.06 5.93 9.15
CA ALA A 42 0.14 7.07 8.26
C ALA A 42 1.00 6.68 7.04
N ASN A 43 2.13 6.01 7.26
CA ASN A 43 3.00 5.54 6.17
C ASN A 43 2.28 4.58 5.21
N VAL A 44 1.50 3.64 5.75
CA VAL A 44 0.70 2.70 4.94
C VAL A 44 -0.36 3.43 4.12
N ILE A 45 -1.06 4.40 4.70
CA ILE A 45 -2.04 5.22 4.00
C ILE A 45 -1.36 6.00 2.87
N PHE A 46 -0.23 6.64 3.12
CA PHE A 46 0.54 7.34 2.08
C PHE A 46 0.92 6.41 0.94
N ILE A 47 1.49 5.25 1.24
CA ILE A 47 1.85 4.22 0.26
C ILE A 47 0.66 3.85 -0.62
N VAL A 48 -0.50 3.54 -0.02
CA VAL A 48 -1.67 3.07 -0.77
C VAL A 48 -2.30 4.19 -1.58
N VAL A 49 -2.36 5.41 -1.04
CA VAL A 49 -2.90 6.58 -1.74
C VAL A 49 -2.01 6.97 -2.91
N ILE A 50 -0.70 7.07 -2.69
CA ILE A 50 0.28 7.42 -3.73
C ILE A 50 0.26 6.34 -4.82
N GLY A 51 0.31 5.08 -4.42
CA GLY A 51 0.32 3.94 -5.32
C GLY A 51 -0.97 3.76 -6.11
N GLY A 52 -2.12 3.84 -5.45
CA GLY A 52 -3.45 3.67 -6.03
C GLY A 52 -4.32 2.68 -5.26
N ILE A 53 -5.51 3.14 -4.84
CA ILE A 53 -6.47 2.36 -4.07
C ILE A 53 -7.16 1.31 -4.96
N GLY A 54 -7.36 0.09 -4.43
CA GLY A 54 -8.16 -0.94 -5.09
C GLY A 54 -7.44 -1.77 -6.16
N THR A 55 -6.10 -1.74 -6.17
CA THR A 55 -5.24 -2.61 -7.00
C THR A 55 -4.15 -3.25 -6.13
N ILE A 56 -3.58 -4.37 -6.56
CA ILE A 56 -2.47 -5.03 -5.82
C ILE A 56 -1.14 -4.34 -6.16
N GLU A 57 -1.03 -3.84 -7.37
CA GLU A 57 0.15 -3.18 -7.92
C GLU A 57 0.32 -1.76 -7.39
N GLY A 58 -0.79 -1.09 -7.06
CA GLY A 58 -0.79 0.23 -6.42
C GLY A 58 0.10 0.26 -5.18
N PRO A 59 -0.18 -0.53 -4.13
CA PRO A 59 0.68 -0.61 -2.94
C PRO A 59 2.15 -0.94 -3.23
N ILE A 60 2.44 -1.83 -4.20
CA ILE A 60 3.83 -2.18 -4.56
C ILE A 60 4.58 -0.95 -5.08
N LEU A 61 3.99 -0.23 -6.04
CA LEU A 61 4.54 1.01 -6.57
C LEU A 61 4.59 2.11 -5.51
N GLY A 62 3.57 2.18 -4.67
CA GLY A 62 3.48 3.09 -3.55
C GLY A 62 4.64 2.95 -2.58
N VAL A 63 5.00 1.70 -2.20
CA VAL A 63 6.16 1.42 -1.33
C VAL A 63 7.44 1.93 -1.96
N LEU A 64 7.67 1.64 -3.26
CA LEU A 64 8.88 2.07 -3.96
C LEU A 64 9.01 3.60 -3.99
N VAL A 65 7.94 4.29 -4.38
CA VAL A 65 7.93 5.76 -4.44
C VAL A 65 8.07 6.37 -3.04
N PHE A 66 7.33 5.86 -2.07
CA PHE A 66 7.37 6.35 -0.70
C PHE A 66 8.76 6.18 -0.08
N PHE A 67 9.40 5.02 -0.22
CA PHE A 67 10.75 4.80 0.31
C PHE A 67 11.81 5.61 -0.44
N ALA A 68 11.70 5.77 -1.76
CA ALA A 68 12.60 6.64 -2.51
C ALA A 68 12.50 8.10 -2.06
N LEU A 69 11.28 8.59 -1.90
CA LEU A 69 11.02 9.94 -1.41
C LEU A 69 11.51 10.10 0.04
N ARG A 70 11.20 9.14 0.91
CA ARG A 70 11.70 9.11 2.28
C ARG A 70 13.21 9.11 2.34
N SER A 71 13.88 8.30 1.53
CA SER A 71 15.33 8.24 1.49
C SER A 71 15.95 9.54 1.00
N ALA A 72 15.35 10.19 -0.01
CA ALA A 72 15.86 11.44 -0.55
C ALA A 72 15.61 12.65 0.38
N LEU A 73 14.54 12.61 1.16
CA LEU A 73 14.16 13.71 2.07
C LEU A 73 14.62 13.49 3.52
N ALA A 74 15.09 12.29 3.88
CA ALA A 74 15.54 11.97 5.23
C ALA A 74 16.66 12.91 5.72
N ASP A 75 17.51 13.38 4.79
CA ASP A 75 18.63 14.27 5.09
C ASP A 75 18.18 15.71 5.48
N TYR A 76 16.91 16.07 5.23
CA TYR A 76 16.37 17.42 5.47
C TYR A 76 15.66 17.60 6.83
N GLY A 77 15.72 16.59 7.71
CA GLY A 77 15.20 16.68 9.08
C GLY A 77 13.68 16.92 9.14
N SER A 78 13.23 17.88 9.96
CA SER A 78 11.80 18.13 10.24
C SER A 78 10.97 18.56 9.02
N TRP A 79 11.60 19.05 7.95
CA TRP A 79 10.91 19.41 6.70
C TRP A 79 10.35 18.19 5.97
N TYR A 80 10.90 16.99 6.22
CA TYR A 80 10.48 15.73 5.62
C TYR A 80 8.96 15.48 5.73
N LEU A 81 8.40 15.57 6.94
CA LEU A 81 6.99 15.26 7.18
C LEU A 81 6.05 16.24 6.46
N MET A 82 6.42 17.52 6.41
CA MET A 82 5.66 18.55 5.70
C MET A 82 5.70 18.33 4.19
N THR A 83 6.87 18.07 3.62
CA THR A 83 7.01 17.83 2.18
C THR A 83 6.31 16.54 1.76
N LEU A 84 6.41 15.48 2.57
CA LEU A 84 5.76 14.21 2.26
C LEU A 84 4.23 14.32 2.33
N GLY A 85 3.69 15.03 3.33
CA GLY A 85 2.26 15.34 3.40
C GLY A 85 1.78 16.18 2.21
N LEU A 86 2.55 17.19 1.80
CA LEU A 86 2.24 18.01 0.63
C LEU A 86 2.20 17.18 -0.65
N ILE A 87 3.20 16.32 -0.87
CA ILE A 87 3.26 15.43 -2.04
C ILE A 87 2.05 14.50 -2.06
N ALA A 88 1.67 13.93 -0.91
CA ALA A 88 0.49 13.10 -0.82
C ALA A 88 -0.80 13.85 -1.19
N VAL A 89 -0.97 15.09 -0.71
CA VAL A 89 -2.12 15.94 -1.07
C VAL A 89 -2.13 16.22 -2.57
N VAL A 90 -0.98 16.56 -3.17
CA VAL A 90 -0.86 16.76 -4.62
C VAL A 90 -1.25 15.49 -5.37
N VAL A 91 -0.74 14.32 -4.96
CA VAL A 91 -1.09 13.05 -5.61
C VAL A 91 -2.58 12.75 -5.45
N MET A 92 -3.19 12.99 -4.29
CA MET A 92 -4.63 12.82 -4.09
C MET A 92 -5.47 13.71 -5.03
N LEU A 93 -5.07 14.98 -5.21
CA LEU A 93 -5.82 15.96 -5.99
C LEU A 93 -5.69 15.71 -7.50
N PHE A 94 -4.48 15.44 -7.99
CA PHE A 94 -4.21 15.32 -9.43
C PHE A 94 -4.31 13.88 -9.94
N ALA A 95 -4.14 12.88 -9.07
CA ALA A 95 -4.13 11.47 -9.42
C ALA A 95 -5.02 10.66 -8.45
N PRO A 96 -6.36 10.82 -8.48
CA PRO A 96 -7.28 10.16 -7.55
C PRO A 96 -7.31 8.63 -7.67
N LYS A 97 -6.76 8.07 -8.75
CA LYS A 97 -6.54 6.62 -8.92
C LYS A 97 -5.12 6.16 -8.51
N GLY A 98 -4.33 7.06 -7.93
CA GLY A 98 -2.90 6.91 -7.66
C GLY A 98 -2.03 6.89 -8.92
N LEU A 99 -0.72 6.78 -8.71
CA LEU A 99 0.28 6.65 -9.77
C LEU A 99 0.01 5.42 -10.66
N TRP A 100 -0.40 4.29 -10.08
CA TRP A 100 -0.72 3.10 -10.86
C TRP A 100 -1.92 3.31 -11.79
N GLY A 101 -2.95 4.02 -11.34
CA GLY A 101 -4.10 4.36 -12.19
C GLY A 101 -3.72 5.18 -13.42
N LEU A 102 -2.73 6.08 -13.30
CA LEU A 102 -2.20 6.84 -14.43
C LEU A 102 -1.40 5.94 -15.39
N ILE A 103 -0.54 5.06 -14.87
CA ILE A 103 0.26 4.14 -15.68
C ILE A 103 -0.63 3.13 -16.41
N ALA A 104 -1.59 2.52 -15.70
CA ALA A 104 -2.54 1.57 -16.26
C ALA A 104 -3.42 2.20 -17.35
N SER A 105 -3.87 3.46 -17.16
CA SER A 105 -4.67 4.17 -18.18
C SER A 105 -3.87 4.53 -19.43
N ARG A 106 -2.56 4.83 -19.31
CA ARG A 106 -1.71 5.18 -20.46
C ARG A 106 -1.13 3.95 -21.17
N LYS A 107 -0.86 2.85 -20.46
CA LYS A 107 -0.22 1.65 -21.03
C LYS A 107 -1.18 0.47 -21.23
N GLY A 108 -2.43 0.55 -20.77
CA GLY A 108 -3.40 -0.55 -20.85
C GLY A 108 -3.03 -1.78 -20.01
N LEU A 109 -2.00 -1.68 -19.16
CA LEU A 109 -1.46 -2.79 -18.39
C LEU A 109 -2.24 -2.96 -17.10
N HIS A 110 -3.02 -4.03 -17.01
CA HIS A 110 -3.56 -4.55 -15.75
C HIS A 110 -2.85 -5.87 -15.48
N LEU A 111 -1.80 -5.86 -14.65
CA LEU A 111 -1.01 -7.07 -14.37
C LEU A 111 -1.85 -8.10 -13.61
N PHE A 112 -2.73 -7.66 -12.72
CA PHE A 112 -3.62 -8.50 -11.95
C PHE A 112 -5.08 -8.00 -12.04
N PRO A 113 -5.88 -8.50 -13.00
CA PRO A 113 -7.31 -8.23 -13.08
C PRO A 113 -8.06 -9.03 -12.00
N VAL A 114 -7.87 -8.67 -10.72
CA VAL A 114 -8.64 -9.22 -9.58
C VAL A 114 -10.01 -8.54 -9.46
N ARG A 115 -10.46 -7.82 -10.50
CA ARG A 115 -11.85 -7.36 -10.61
C ARG A 115 -12.73 -8.57 -10.93
N ARG A 116 -13.24 -9.23 -9.90
CA ARG A 116 -14.40 -10.10 -10.06
C ARG A 116 -15.60 -9.22 -10.42
N ARG A 117 -15.99 -9.22 -11.70
CA ARG A 117 -17.37 -8.86 -12.04
C ARG A 117 -18.25 -9.95 -11.45
N LEU A 118 -19.03 -9.59 -10.45
CA LEU A 118 -20.14 -10.42 -9.99
C LEU A 118 -21.21 -10.35 -11.08
N THR A 119 -21.15 -11.27 -12.03
CA THR A 119 -22.30 -11.55 -12.89
C THR A 119 -23.32 -12.27 -11.99
N GLY A 120 -24.20 -11.49 -11.36
CA GLY A 120 -25.36 -12.04 -10.66
C GLY A 120 -26.25 -12.81 -11.63
N PRO A 121 -27.02 -13.81 -11.16
CA PRO A 121 -27.99 -14.50 -12.01
C PRO A 121 -28.90 -13.45 -12.67
N LYS A 122 -29.04 -13.51 -14.00
CA LYS A 122 -30.14 -12.82 -14.67
C LYS A 122 -31.41 -13.33 -14.01
N ILE A 123 -32.11 -12.49 -13.26
CA ILE A 123 -33.46 -12.80 -12.82
C ILE A 123 -34.32 -12.75 -14.09
N GLU A 124 -34.40 -13.88 -14.77
CA GLU A 124 -35.31 -14.12 -15.88
C GLU A 124 -36.67 -14.41 -15.25
N GLY A 125 -37.41 -13.34 -14.98
CA GLY A 125 -38.65 -13.41 -14.22
C GLY A 125 -38.98 -12.09 -13.53
N GLY A 126 -39.15 -11.04 -14.33
CA GLY A 126 -39.78 -9.81 -13.89
C GLY A 126 -40.90 -9.49 -14.87
N ILE A 127 -42.11 -9.91 -14.48
CA ILE A 127 -43.45 -9.59 -15.02
C ILE A 127 -43.58 -9.29 -16.52
#